data_AF-A0ABD0RKV1-F1
#
_entry.id   AF-A0ABD0RKV1-F1
#
_cell.length_a   1.000
_cell.length_b   1.000
_cell.length_c   1.000
_cell.angle_alpha   90.00
_cell.angle_beta   90.00
_cell.angle_gamma   90.00
#
_symmetry.space_group_name_H-M   'P 1'
#
loop_
_entity.id
_entity.type
_entity.pdbx_description
1 polymer ?
#
loop_
_entity_poly.entity_id
_entity_poly.type
_entity_poly.pdbx_seq_one_letter_code
_entity_poly.pdbx_strand_id
1 'polypeptide(L)'
;TGEQMLKLLSSVCTSSTDYRRTDIFYDNDFLLDLYSHVKNYETQTGRSFLPALQSIFQSRDVWIIDLSQRKSSVLLEVLKLQTQKKPVDLRGCSEEESEVKSFLQCLPYISQL
;
A
#
# COMPACT_ATOMS: atom_id res chain seq x y z
N THR A 1 20.00 -2.16 11.85
CA THR A 1 19.66 -3.07 12.98
C THR A 1 18.15 -3.11 13.18
N GLY A 2 17.62 -4.02 14.01
CA GLY A 2 16.17 -4.05 14.30
C GLY A 2 15.63 -2.72 14.85
N GLU A 3 16.44 -1.98 15.60
CA GLU A 3 16.09 -0.63 16.08
C GLU A 3 15.80 0.38 14.97
N GLN A 4 16.50 0.31 13.83
CA GLN A 4 16.25 1.21 12.70
C GLN A 4 14.91 0.90 12.02
N MET A 5 14.55 -0.39 11.96
CA MET A 5 13.24 -0.82 11.47
C MET A 5 12.13 -0.36 12.41
N LEU A 6 12.31 -0.49 13.72
CA LEU A 6 11.33 0.02 14.70
C LEU A 6 11.14 1.53 14.60
N LYS A 7 12.21 2.30 14.39
CA LYS A 7 12.12 3.75 14.14
C LYS A 7 11.34 4.06 12.86
N LEU A 8 11.56 3.31 11.79
CA LEU A 8 10.83 3.47 10.53
C LEU A 8 9.34 3.14 10.72
N LEU A 9 9.01 2.02 11.36
CA LEU A 9 7.62 1.65 11.68
C LEU A 9 6.94 2.72 12.54
N SER A 10 7.63 3.20 13.58
CA SER A 10 7.11 4.27 14.44
C SER A 10 6.82 5.55 13.66
N SER A 11 7.69 5.94 12.72
CA SER A 11 7.51 7.14 11.90
C SER A 11 6.24 7.07 11.04
N VAL A 12 5.99 5.92 10.39
CA VAL A 12 4.81 5.71 9.55
C VAL A 12 3.53 5.74 10.39
N CYS A 13 3.56 5.15 11.60
CA CYS A 13 2.41 5.18 12.51
C CYS A 13 2.07 6.62 12.96
N THR A 14 3.08 7.45 13.24
CA THR A 14 2.84 8.84 13.68
C THR A 14 2.36 9.76 12.56
N SER A 15 2.81 9.56 11.31
CA SER A 15 2.32 10.36 10.17
C SER A 15 0.88 10.04 9.80
N SER A 16 0.41 8.84 10.12
CA SER A 16 -0.96 8.38 9.87
C SER A 16 -1.98 9.01 10.85
N THR A 17 -1.55 9.42 12.06
CA THR A 17 -2.46 9.88 13.13
C THR A 17 -2.96 11.33 13.04
N ASP A 18 -2.54 12.13 12.04
CA ASP A 18 -2.77 13.59 12.04
C ASP A 18 -4.08 14.07 11.37
N TYR A 19 -4.92 13.17 10.85
CA TYR A 19 -6.21 13.55 10.26
C TYR A 19 -7.34 12.62 10.72
N ARG A 20 -8.21 13.11 11.62
CA ARG A 20 -9.47 12.45 11.99
C ARG A 20 -10.52 12.64 10.89
N ARG A 21 -10.64 11.71 9.93
CA ARG A 21 -11.92 11.40 9.25
C ARG A 21 -11.90 10.07 8.45
N THR A 22 -12.53 9.03 8.99
CA THR A 22 -12.83 7.70 8.39
C THR A 22 -11.76 6.62 8.57
N ASP A 23 -11.87 5.85 9.66
CA ASP A 23 -10.91 4.83 10.12
C ASP A 23 -10.57 3.72 9.11
N ILE A 24 -11.31 3.56 8.00
CA ILE A 24 -11.11 2.47 7.01
C ILE A 24 -10.19 2.90 5.85
N PHE A 25 -10.25 4.17 5.44
CA PHE A 25 -9.42 4.68 4.34
C PHE A 25 -7.98 4.89 4.80
N TYR A 26 -7.78 5.48 5.99
CA TYR A 26 -6.46 5.65 6.61
C TYR A 26 -5.71 4.33 6.77
N ASP A 27 -6.47 3.28 7.00
CA ASP A 27 -6.00 1.95 7.28
C ASP A 27 -5.40 1.26 6.04
N ASN A 28 -5.97 1.51 4.86
CA ASN A 28 -5.40 1.06 3.57
C ASN A 28 -4.20 1.93 3.18
N ASP A 29 -4.35 3.24 3.33
CA ASP A 29 -3.33 4.24 3.08
C ASP A 29 -2.06 3.98 3.90
N PHE A 30 -2.22 3.67 5.18
CA PHE A 30 -1.14 3.30 6.08
C PHE A 30 -0.35 2.10 5.55
N LEU A 31 -1.01 1.08 5.02
CA LEU A 31 -0.33 -0.09 4.45
C LEU A 31 0.43 0.25 3.18
N LEU A 32 -0.09 1.13 2.32
CA LEU A 32 0.59 1.60 1.12
C LEU A 32 1.83 2.46 1.48
N ASP A 33 1.69 3.33 2.48
CA ASP A 33 2.79 4.15 3.01
C ASP A 33 3.87 3.28 3.65
N LEU A 34 3.46 2.30 4.47
CA LEU A 34 4.36 1.34 5.09
C LEU A 34 5.13 0.55 4.03
N TYR A 35 4.45 0.06 2.99
CA TYR A 35 5.10 -0.67 1.90
C TYR A 35 6.18 0.19 1.22
N SER A 36 5.84 1.44 0.90
CA SER A 36 6.75 2.37 0.23
C SER A 36 8.00 2.66 1.08
N HIS A 37 7.83 2.88 2.38
CA HIS A 37 8.95 3.10 3.30
C HIS A 37 9.82 1.86 3.45
N VAL A 38 9.21 0.69 3.61
CA VAL A 38 9.94 -0.58 3.71
C VAL A 38 10.73 -0.82 2.43
N LYS A 39 10.11 -0.69 1.25
CA LYS A 39 10.80 -0.87 -0.04
C LYS A 39 11.97 0.10 -0.23
N ASN A 40 11.78 1.36 0.11
CA ASN A 40 12.85 2.35 0.06
C ASN A 40 14.02 1.97 0.98
N TYR A 41 13.72 1.55 2.22
CA TYR A 41 14.73 1.10 3.17
C TYR A 41 15.45 -0.18 2.73
N GLU A 42 14.73 -1.16 2.19
CA GLU A 42 15.31 -2.38 1.60
C GLU A 42 16.28 -2.01 0.46
N THR A 43 15.88 -1.07 -0.39
CA THR A 43 16.69 -0.59 -1.52
C THR A 43 17.96 0.12 -1.05
N GLN A 44 17.84 0.99 -0.04
CA GLN A 44 18.97 1.74 0.51
C GLN A 44 19.97 0.86 1.28
N THR A 45 19.48 -0.19 1.94
CA THR A 45 20.30 -0.99 2.86
C THR A 45 20.67 -2.38 2.34
N GLY A 46 20.06 -2.82 1.23
CA GLY A 46 20.20 -4.17 0.68
C GLY A 46 19.61 -5.28 1.57
N ARG A 47 18.87 -4.91 2.61
CA ARG A 47 18.25 -5.86 3.56
C ARG A 47 16.85 -6.20 3.11
N SER A 48 16.37 -7.39 3.46
CA SER A 48 14.99 -7.80 3.21
C SER A 48 14.18 -7.85 4.49
N PHE A 49 13.06 -7.12 4.50
CA PHE A 49 12.09 -6.99 5.58
C PHE A 49 10.66 -7.28 5.14
N LEU A 50 10.35 -7.17 3.84
CA LEU A 50 9.02 -7.50 3.31
C LEU A 50 8.54 -8.92 3.69
N PRO A 51 9.38 -9.98 3.64
CA PRO A 51 8.93 -11.31 4.05
C PRO A 51 8.45 -11.35 5.51
N ALA A 52 9.08 -10.59 6.41
CA ALA A 52 8.70 -10.54 7.82
C ALA A 52 7.41 -9.74 8.06
N LEU A 53 7.06 -8.83 7.15
CA LEU A 53 5.87 -7.97 7.22
C LEU A 53 4.73 -8.44 6.33
N GLN A 54 4.90 -9.57 5.63
CA GLN A 54 3.93 -10.04 4.62
C GLN A 54 2.51 -10.19 5.18
N SER A 55 2.37 -10.73 6.39
CA SER A 55 1.06 -10.91 7.04
C SER A 55 0.33 -9.58 7.29
N ILE A 56 1.07 -8.49 7.55
CA ILE A 56 0.49 -7.16 7.74
C ILE A 56 -0.11 -6.65 6.43
N PHE A 57 0.59 -6.84 5.30
CA PHE A 57 0.07 -6.44 3.99
C PHE A 57 -1.08 -7.34 3.51
N GLN A 58 -1.21 -8.56 4.01
CA GLN A 58 -2.31 -9.49 3.69
C GLN A 58 -3.54 -9.32 4.59
N SER A 59 -3.50 -8.40 5.56
CA SER A 59 -4.55 -8.25 6.57
C SER A 59 -5.88 -7.67 6.06
N ARG A 60 -5.92 -7.17 4.81
CA ARG A 60 -7.10 -6.53 4.24
C ARG A 60 -7.98 -7.51 3.48
N ASP A 61 -9.28 -7.46 3.75
CA ASP A 61 -10.28 -8.17 2.98
C ASP A 61 -10.73 -7.38 1.76
N VAL A 62 -10.80 -6.05 1.86
CA VAL A 62 -11.09 -5.14 0.75
C VAL A 62 -10.04 -4.04 0.77
N TRP A 63 -9.49 -3.74 -0.41
CA TRP A 63 -8.64 -2.58 -0.61
C TRP A 63 -9.50 -1.40 -1.00
N ILE A 64 -9.36 -0.29 -0.29
CA ILE A 64 -10.03 0.96 -0.64
C ILE A 64 -8.96 1.96 -0.98
N ILE A 65 -9.01 2.52 -2.19
CA ILE A 65 -7.97 3.43 -2.68
C ILE A 65 -8.58 4.62 -3.41
N ASP A 66 -8.03 5.80 -3.08
CA ASP A 66 -8.27 7.03 -3.82
C ASP A 66 -7.03 7.37 -4.65
N LEU A 67 -7.12 7.23 -5.97
CA LEU A 67 -6.02 7.51 -6.88
C LEU A 67 -5.67 8.99 -6.97
N SER A 68 -6.57 9.90 -6.57
CA SER A 68 -6.23 11.32 -6.44
C SER A 68 -5.20 11.59 -5.34
N GLN A 69 -5.06 10.66 -4.39
CA GLN A 69 -4.13 10.75 -3.26
C GLN A 69 -2.96 9.77 -3.38
N ARG A 70 -3.16 8.62 -4.04
CA ARG A 70 -2.24 7.48 -4.02
C ARG A 70 -1.91 6.97 -5.42
N LYS A 71 -0.66 6.54 -5.62
CA LYS A 71 -0.22 5.97 -6.89
C LYS A 71 -0.64 4.51 -7.03
N SER A 72 -1.24 4.17 -8.16
CA SER A 72 -1.61 2.79 -8.53
C SER A 72 -0.41 1.83 -8.57
N SER A 73 0.80 2.33 -8.84
CA SER A 73 2.01 1.52 -8.82
C SER A 73 2.33 0.92 -7.44
N VAL A 74 2.03 1.63 -6.36
CA VAL A 74 2.22 1.12 -4.99
C VAL A 74 1.17 0.06 -4.68
N LEU A 75 -0.09 0.30 -5.07
CA LEU A 75 -1.16 -0.67 -4.94
C LEU A 75 -0.83 -1.98 -5.65
N LEU A 76 -0.37 -1.92 -6.91
CA LEU A 76 -0.02 -3.09 -7.69
C LEU A 76 0.96 -4.00 -6.93
N GLU A 77 1.99 -3.40 -6.35
CA GLU A 77 3.01 -4.12 -5.62
C GLU A 77 2.47 -4.79 -4.36
N VAL A 78 1.56 -4.13 -3.64
CA VAL A 78 0.89 -4.71 -2.47
C VAL A 78 -0.13 -5.79 -2.85
N LEU A 79 -0.82 -5.65 -3.99
CA LEU A 79 -1.71 -6.67 -4.53
C LEU A 79 -0.96 -7.96 -4.92
N LYS A 80 0.29 -7.84 -5.41
CA LYS A 80 1.15 -9.00 -5.67
C LYS A 80 1.55 -9.78 -4.41
N LEU A 81 1.50 -9.15 -3.23
CA LEU A 81 1.77 -9.83 -1.96
C LEU A 81 0.60 -10.69 -1.48
N GLN A 82 -0.59 -10.55 -2.06
CA GLN A 82 -1.78 -11.26 -1.62
C GLN A 82 -1.75 -12.73 -2.04
N THR A 83 -2.15 -13.63 -1.15
CA THR A 83 -2.32 -15.06 -1.44
C THR A 83 -3.54 -15.34 -2.31
N GLN A 84 -4.54 -14.47 -2.25
CA GLN A 84 -5.75 -14.51 -3.06
C GLN A 84 -6.05 -13.12 -3.59
N LYS A 85 -6.70 -13.04 -4.76
CA LYS A 85 -7.17 -11.77 -5.30
C LYS A 85 -8.18 -11.15 -4.34
N LYS A 86 -8.09 -9.84 -4.13
CA LYS A 86 -8.95 -9.09 -3.21
C LYS A 86 -9.85 -8.12 -4.00
N PRO A 87 -11.06 -7.79 -3.51
CA PRO A 87 -11.85 -6.69 -4.03
C PRO A 87 -11.14 -5.34 -3.83
N VAL A 88 -11.37 -4.41 -4.75
CA VAL A 88 -10.84 -3.05 -4.71
C VAL A 88 -11.97 -2.04 -4.93
N ASP A 89 -12.25 -1.19 -3.93
CA ASP A 89 -13.08 0.04 -4.11
C ASP A 89 -12.14 1.16 -4.58
N LEU A 90 -12.30 1.54 -5.85
CA LEU A 90 -11.49 2.55 -6.52
C LEU A 90 -12.23 3.89 -6.59
N ARG A 91 -11.55 4.96 -6.17
CA ARG A 91 -12.03 6.34 -6.27
C ARG A 91 -10.99 7.25 -6.88
N GLY A 92 -11.44 8.41 -7.37
CA GLY A 92 -10.53 9.49 -7.79
C GLY A 92 -9.58 9.14 -8.93
N CYS A 93 -9.88 8.12 -9.75
CA CYS A 93 -9.10 7.82 -10.95
C CYS A 93 -9.25 8.97 -11.96
N SER A 94 -8.15 9.60 -12.33
CA SER A 94 -8.14 10.58 -13.42
C SER A 94 -8.28 9.89 -14.78
N GLU A 95 -8.64 10.67 -15.78
CA GLU A 95 -8.66 10.25 -17.19
C GLU A 95 -7.27 10.31 -17.84
N GLU A 96 -6.20 10.62 -17.08
CA GLU A 96 -4.84 10.63 -17.61
C GLU A 96 -4.44 9.23 -18.07
N GLU A 97 -4.00 9.12 -19.32
CA GLU A 97 -3.63 7.84 -19.95
C GLU A 97 -2.54 7.10 -19.15
N SER A 98 -1.60 7.84 -18.55
CA SER A 98 -0.54 7.31 -17.69
C SER A 98 -1.08 6.64 -16.42
N GLU A 99 -2.04 7.28 -15.76
CA GLU A 99 -2.68 6.74 -14.55
C GLU A 99 -3.56 5.54 -14.88
N VAL A 100 -4.38 5.64 -15.93
CA VAL A 100 -5.22 4.54 -16.40
C VAL A 100 -4.36 3.33 -16.74
N LYS A 101 -3.29 3.51 -17.53
CA LYS A 101 -2.36 2.41 -17.86
C LYS A 101 -1.72 1.79 -16.63
N SER A 102 -1.33 2.61 -15.65
CA SER A 102 -0.73 2.12 -14.41
C SER A 102 -1.74 1.32 -13.59
N PHE A 103 -2.99 1.77 -13.51
CA PHE A 103 -4.06 1.05 -12.82
C PHE A 103 -4.44 -0.26 -13.52
N LEU A 104 -4.51 -0.29 -14.86
CA LEU A 104 -4.82 -1.51 -15.61
C LEU A 104 -3.88 -2.68 -15.29
N GLN A 105 -2.64 -2.40 -14.88
CA GLN A 105 -1.70 -3.44 -14.44
C GLN A 105 -2.15 -4.14 -13.14
N CYS A 106 -3.01 -3.53 -12.34
CA CYS A 106 -3.56 -4.12 -11.11
C CYS A 106 -4.63 -5.17 -11.40
N LEU A 107 -5.37 -5.07 -12.52
CA LEU A 107 -6.54 -5.91 -12.81
C LEU A 107 -6.30 -7.43 -12.69
N PRO A 108 -5.16 -8.00 -13.12
CA PRO A 108 -4.90 -9.42 -12.96
C PRO A 108 -4.89 -9.90 -11.49
N TYR A 109 -4.71 -9.00 -10.53
CA TYR A 109 -4.60 -9.28 -9.10
C TYR A 109 -5.86 -8.93 -8.30
N ILE A 110 -6.88 -8.39 -8.97
CA ILE A 110 -8.14 -7.95 -8.36
C ILE A 110 -9.24 -8.99 -8.62
N SER A 111 -10.05 -9.28 -7.61
CA SER A 111 -11.19 -10.21 -7.77
C SER A 111 -12.47 -9.51 -8.21
N GLN A 112 -12.65 -8.27 -7.76
CA GLN A 112 -13.81 -7.44 -8.03
C GLN A 112 -13.41 -5.96 -7.93
N LEU A 113 -13.93 -5.14 -8.83
CA LEU A 113 -13.85 -3.68 -8.80
C LEU A 113 -15.22 -3.11 -8.41
#